data_AF-A0A9P8ZPX5-F1
#
_entry.id   AF-A0A9P8ZPX5-F1
#
_cell.length_a   1.000
_cell.length_b   1.000
_cell.length_c   1.000
_cell.angle_alpha   90.00
_cell.angle_beta   90.00
_cell.angle_gamma   90.00
#
_symmetry.space_group_name_H-M   'P 1'
#
loop_
_entity.id
_entity.type
_entity.pdbx_description
1 polymer ?
#
loop_
_entity_poly.entity_id
_entity_poly.type
_entity_poly.pdbx_seq_one_letter_code
_entity_poly.pdbx_strand_id
1 'polypeptide(L)'
;MQFTRALASLAFLFAAVRGHGAITAVKGANGVTGAAFGIDPSTPRDGSRAKPFQQDTSVIRDREIARGTTSACGKTKIGGVNDIATQLAAASSAGLPSTTSAGEVEMTLHQINQDGAGPFTCDVNMDGTGSSFTPMKVTTNVPGFAGLSLATAKDFPLVAQMPAGASCTGGPGGDACIVRCRNSALAGPFGGCVAVTMGDGAAAGGNATAATGGADVSDEAVAKAEAAEAAAEDDTSSAGGGLGGLFEKFGGAGKNGGLAGIFGGLGNRRKRVLKSRIVPRELAGRWI
;
A
#
# COMPACT_ATOMS: atom_id res chain seq x y z
N MET A 1 19.79 -21.10 47.65
CA MET A 1 19.36 -21.38 46.26
C MET A 1 18.70 -20.12 45.72
N GLN A 2 19.43 -19.31 44.96
CA GLN A 2 18.93 -18.08 44.33
C GLN A 2 18.58 -18.40 42.88
N PHE A 3 17.31 -18.31 42.52
CA PHE A 3 16.84 -18.47 41.15
C PHE A 3 16.97 -17.13 40.42
N THR A 4 18.07 -16.94 39.70
CA THR A 4 18.26 -15.79 38.81
C THR A 4 17.36 -15.95 37.59
N ARG A 5 16.26 -15.19 37.54
CA ARG A 5 15.36 -15.13 36.39
C ARG A 5 16.05 -14.33 35.28
N ALA A 6 16.59 -15.02 34.27
CA ALA A 6 17.02 -14.38 33.03
C ALA A 6 15.79 -14.01 32.19
N LEU A 7 15.41 -12.73 32.21
CA LEU A 7 14.49 -12.16 31.23
C LEU A 7 15.26 -11.97 29.91
N ALA A 8 15.04 -12.88 28.95
CA ALA A 8 15.50 -12.71 27.58
C ALA A 8 14.55 -11.72 26.88
N SER A 9 15.00 -10.48 26.68
CA SER A 9 14.31 -9.48 25.87
C SER A 9 14.48 -9.81 24.39
N LEU A 10 13.49 -10.46 23.78
CA LEU A 10 13.43 -10.67 22.33
C LEU A 10 13.07 -9.34 21.65
N ALA A 11 14.08 -8.57 21.27
CA ALA A 11 13.89 -7.36 20.46
C ALA A 11 13.50 -7.76 19.03
N PHE A 12 12.20 -7.85 18.76
CA PHE A 12 11.68 -7.88 17.39
C PHE A 12 11.99 -6.54 16.73
N LEU A 13 13.01 -6.50 15.86
CA LEU A 13 13.12 -5.44 14.85
C LEU A 13 11.96 -5.62 13.87
N PHE A 14 10.83 -4.98 14.15
CA PHE A 14 9.82 -4.73 13.13
C PHE A 14 10.43 -3.72 12.16
N ALA A 15 10.93 -4.19 11.03
CA ALA A 15 11.09 -3.31 9.89
C ALA A 15 9.71 -2.74 9.60
N ALA A 16 9.51 -1.44 9.85
CA ALA A 16 8.33 -0.72 9.40
C ALA A 16 8.43 -0.69 7.87
N VAL A 17 7.95 -1.76 7.23
CA VAL A 17 7.70 -1.77 5.80
C VAL A 17 6.65 -0.68 5.57
N ARG A 18 6.88 0.16 4.55
CA ARG A 18 6.11 1.38 4.29
C ARG A 18 5.17 1.13 3.12
N GLY A 19 3.96 0.69 3.35
CA GLY A 19 3.09 0.10 2.32
C GLY A 19 2.27 1.08 1.57
N HIS A 20 2.10 0.87 0.29
CA HIS A 20 1.25 1.74 -0.50
C HIS A 20 0.59 0.90 -1.59
N GLY A 21 -0.73 0.80 -1.49
CA GLY A 21 -1.62 0.28 -2.52
C GLY A 21 -2.62 1.38 -2.87
N ALA A 22 -2.70 1.74 -4.15
CA ALA A 22 -3.54 2.83 -4.62
C ALA A 22 -4.56 2.28 -5.61
N ILE A 23 -5.85 2.64 -5.46
CA ILE A 23 -6.87 2.27 -6.45
C ILE A 23 -6.81 3.30 -7.59
N THR A 24 -6.16 2.92 -8.68
CA THR A 24 -5.82 3.84 -9.78
C THR A 24 -6.89 3.93 -10.84
N ALA A 25 -7.75 2.93 -10.94
CA ALA A 25 -8.86 2.93 -11.88
C ALA A 25 -10.09 2.22 -11.30
N VAL A 26 -11.26 2.72 -11.68
CA VAL A 26 -12.55 2.06 -11.51
C VAL A 26 -13.21 2.04 -12.87
N LYS A 27 -13.46 0.84 -13.39
CA LYS A 27 -14.03 0.65 -14.72
C LYS A 27 -15.55 0.50 -14.60
N GLY A 28 -16.28 1.45 -15.19
CA GLY A 28 -17.73 1.41 -15.23
C GLY A 28 -18.27 0.60 -16.40
N ALA A 29 -19.40 -0.09 -16.20
CA ALA A 29 -20.10 -0.76 -17.29
C ALA A 29 -20.66 0.24 -18.33
N ASN A 30 -20.92 1.48 -17.91
CA ASN A 30 -21.26 2.62 -18.76
C ASN A 30 -20.08 3.18 -19.58
N GLY A 31 -18.90 2.55 -19.54
CA GLY A 31 -17.70 2.98 -20.29
C GLY A 31 -16.94 4.15 -19.64
N VAL A 32 -17.42 4.68 -18.52
CA VAL A 32 -16.73 5.72 -17.75
C VAL A 32 -15.66 5.07 -16.88
N THR A 33 -14.47 5.66 -16.85
CA THR A 33 -13.38 5.26 -15.95
C THR A 33 -13.11 6.38 -14.96
N GLY A 34 -13.10 6.03 -13.67
CA GLY A 34 -12.77 6.93 -12.57
C GLY A 34 -11.50 6.48 -11.86
N ALA A 35 -11.11 7.20 -10.83
CA ALA A 35 -10.02 6.83 -9.92
C ALA A 35 -10.46 7.05 -8.46
N ALA A 36 -9.69 6.54 -7.50
CA ALA A 36 -9.96 6.83 -6.11
C ALA A 36 -9.70 8.29 -5.74
N PHE A 37 -10.34 8.73 -4.66
CA PHE A 37 -10.13 10.04 -4.08
C PHE A 37 -8.66 10.26 -3.71
N GLY A 38 -8.18 11.46 -4.03
CA GLY A 38 -6.80 11.86 -3.77
C GLY A 38 -5.77 11.31 -4.75
N ILE A 39 -6.16 10.49 -5.74
CA ILE A 39 -5.26 10.04 -6.82
C ILE A 39 -4.83 11.23 -7.67
N ASP A 40 -3.52 11.39 -7.83
CA ASP A 40 -2.92 12.37 -8.71
C ASP A 40 -2.39 11.66 -9.98
N PRO A 41 -2.93 11.96 -11.17
CA PRO A 41 -2.46 11.40 -12.42
C PRO A 41 -0.98 11.69 -12.74
N SER A 42 -0.40 12.72 -12.12
CA SER A 42 1.01 13.09 -12.31
C SER A 42 1.97 12.27 -11.44
N THR A 43 1.47 11.51 -10.45
CA THR A 43 2.30 10.63 -9.63
C THR A 43 2.77 9.42 -10.46
N PRO A 44 4.09 9.24 -10.69
CA PRO A 44 4.60 8.06 -11.36
C PRO A 44 4.36 6.82 -10.49
N ARG A 45 4.15 5.66 -11.13
CA ARG A 45 3.82 4.37 -10.46
C ARG A 45 4.63 3.20 -11.00
N ASP A 46 5.76 3.50 -11.61
CA ASP A 46 6.71 2.55 -12.20
C ASP A 46 7.87 2.17 -11.25
N GLY A 47 7.78 2.58 -9.97
CA GLY A 47 8.77 2.29 -8.95
C GLY A 47 8.14 2.03 -7.58
N SER A 48 8.98 1.72 -6.59
CA SER A 48 8.55 1.23 -5.27
C SER A 48 9.01 2.07 -4.08
N ARG A 49 9.72 3.19 -4.33
CA ARG A 49 10.21 4.12 -3.31
C ARG A 49 9.11 5.10 -2.87
N ALA A 50 9.24 5.65 -1.66
CA ALA A 50 8.30 6.63 -1.12
C ALA A 50 8.12 7.87 -2.02
N LYS A 51 9.23 8.54 -2.34
CA LYS A 51 9.23 9.61 -3.31
C LYS A 51 9.85 9.10 -4.61
N PRO A 52 9.23 9.33 -5.78
CA PRO A 52 7.93 9.99 -6.00
C PRO A 52 6.69 9.06 -5.94
N PHE A 53 6.84 7.75 -5.81
CA PHE A 53 5.81 6.79 -6.25
C PHE A 53 4.62 6.56 -5.30
N GLN A 54 4.68 7.06 -4.07
CA GLN A 54 3.70 6.75 -3.01
C GLN A 54 2.87 7.96 -2.56
N GLN A 55 3.03 9.11 -3.22
CA GLN A 55 2.61 10.40 -2.66
C GLN A 55 1.07 10.58 -2.62
N ASP A 56 0.35 9.90 -3.50
CA ASP A 56 -1.11 9.98 -3.63
C ASP A 56 -1.83 8.71 -3.19
N THR A 57 -1.13 7.81 -2.51
CA THR A 57 -1.75 6.64 -1.90
C THR A 57 -2.50 7.07 -0.63
N SER A 58 -3.76 6.68 -0.53
CA SER A 58 -4.58 6.98 0.63
C SER A 58 -4.23 6.07 1.82
N VAL A 59 -4.12 6.69 2.99
CA VAL A 59 -4.00 6.02 4.28
C VAL A 59 -5.30 6.23 5.05
N ILE A 60 -5.98 5.13 5.42
CA ILE A 60 -7.34 5.15 5.98
C ILE A 60 -7.35 4.49 7.36
N ARG A 61 -7.04 5.24 8.41
CA ARG A 61 -6.95 4.72 9.78
C ARG A 61 -8.20 5.03 10.60
N ASP A 62 -8.77 4.00 11.22
CA ASP A 62 -9.95 4.17 12.08
C ASP A 62 -9.70 5.13 13.25
N ARG A 63 -8.50 5.13 13.84
CA ARG A 63 -8.12 6.09 14.89
C ARG A 63 -8.07 7.54 14.42
N GLU A 64 -7.70 7.81 13.17
CA GLU A 64 -7.66 9.17 12.62
C GLU A 64 -9.08 9.66 12.30
N ILE A 65 -9.91 8.76 11.77
CA ILE A 65 -11.34 8.98 11.55
C ILE A 65 -12.05 9.28 12.88
N ALA A 66 -11.84 8.45 13.90
CA ALA A 66 -12.46 8.61 15.21
C ALA A 66 -12.04 9.91 15.93
N ARG A 67 -10.83 10.41 15.65
CA ARG A 67 -10.33 11.69 16.17
C ARG A 67 -10.75 12.89 15.32
N GLY A 68 -11.39 12.67 14.16
CA GLY A 68 -11.77 13.72 13.23
C GLY A 68 -10.59 14.40 12.54
N THR A 69 -9.41 13.77 12.50
CA THR A 69 -8.22 14.34 11.82
C THR A 69 -8.16 13.99 10.33
N THR A 70 -9.00 13.06 9.88
CA THR A 70 -9.20 12.69 8.47
C THR A 70 -10.68 12.40 8.21
N SER A 71 -11.09 12.34 6.94
CA SER A 71 -12.39 11.80 6.56
C SER A 71 -12.39 10.27 6.60
N ALA A 72 -13.56 9.64 6.40
CA ALA A 72 -13.67 8.20 6.23
C ALA A 72 -12.91 7.65 5.01
N CYS A 73 -12.49 8.53 4.09
CA CYS A 73 -11.68 8.24 2.91
C CYS A 73 -10.19 8.53 3.11
N GLY A 74 -9.79 8.84 4.34
CA GLY A 74 -8.39 9.01 4.73
C GLY A 74 -7.75 10.28 4.18
N LYS A 75 -6.44 10.19 3.95
CA LYS A 75 -5.61 11.27 3.44
C LYS A 75 -4.49 10.73 2.57
N THR A 76 -3.95 11.57 1.70
CA THR A 76 -2.72 11.32 0.94
C THR A 76 -1.59 12.25 1.40
N LYS A 77 -0.34 11.94 1.05
CA LYS A 77 0.82 12.77 1.44
C LYS A 77 0.84 14.10 0.69
N ILE A 78 0.50 14.08 -0.61
CA ILE A 78 0.51 15.27 -1.46
C ILE A 78 -0.79 16.07 -1.41
N GLY A 79 -1.94 15.39 -1.28
CA GLY A 79 -3.26 16.03 -1.32
C GLY A 79 -3.86 16.33 0.05
N GLY A 80 -3.26 15.84 1.14
CA GLY A 80 -3.81 15.99 2.48
C GLY A 80 -5.09 15.18 2.66
N VAL A 81 -6.03 15.67 3.47
CA VAL A 81 -7.29 14.97 3.75
C VAL A 81 -8.14 14.85 2.49
N ASN A 82 -8.62 13.64 2.20
CA ASN A 82 -9.58 13.40 1.14
C ASN A 82 -10.96 13.90 1.57
N ASP A 83 -11.24 15.20 1.37
CA ASP A 83 -12.55 15.77 1.66
C ASP A 83 -13.63 15.13 0.79
N ILE A 84 -14.59 14.45 1.43
CA ILE A 84 -15.57 13.62 0.74
C ILE A 84 -16.47 14.46 -0.18
N ALA A 85 -16.98 15.59 0.31
CA ALA A 85 -17.89 16.42 -0.47
C ALA A 85 -17.19 16.97 -1.73
N THR A 86 -15.97 17.47 -1.58
CA THR A 86 -15.16 18.00 -2.69
C THR A 86 -14.81 16.91 -3.70
N GLN A 87 -14.32 15.76 -3.23
CA GLN A 87 -13.89 14.67 -4.10
C GLN A 87 -15.09 14.02 -4.82
N LEU A 88 -16.22 13.85 -4.13
CA LEU A 88 -17.45 13.31 -4.72
C LEU A 88 -18.04 14.25 -5.77
N ALA A 89 -18.02 15.57 -5.53
CA ALA A 89 -18.46 16.55 -6.50
C ALA A 89 -17.56 16.57 -7.75
N ALA A 90 -16.24 16.48 -7.56
CA ALA A 90 -15.28 16.39 -8.66
C ALA A 90 -15.47 15.11 -9.48
N ALA A 91 -15.61 13.95 -8.82
CA ALA A 91 -15.89 12.68 -9.48
C ALA A 91 -17.22 12.70 -10.25
N SER A 92 -18.28 13.26 -9.65
CA SER A 92 -19.58 13.40 -10.31
C SER A 92 -19.49 14.27 -11.56
N SER A 93 -18.70 15.36 -11.50
CA SER A 93 -18.49 16.25 -12.64
C SER A 93 -17.68 15.61 -13.77
N ALA A 94 -16.76 14.70 -13.44
CA ALA A 94 -15.99 13.92 -14.40
C ALA A 94 -16.78 12.74 -15.00
N GLY A 95 -17.91 12.39 -14.39
CA GLY A 95 -18.71 11.21 -14.69
C GLY A 95 -18.40 10.05 -13.74
N LEU A 96 -19.47 9.40 -13.25
CA LEU A 96 -19.36 8.27 -12.34
C LEU A 96 -19.27 6.94 -13.11
N PRO A 97 -18.26 6.09 -12.83
CA PRO A 97 -18.27 4.70 -13.26
C PRO A 97 -19.48 3.97 -12.69
N SER A 98 -20.23 3.26 -13.53
CA SER A 98 -21.36 2.47 -13.06
C SER A 98 -20.94 1.09 -12.59
N THR A 99 -21.67 0.51 -11.63
CA THR A 99 -21.57 -0.93 -11.36
C THR A 99 -21.94 -1.75 -12.61
N THR A 100 -21.56 -3.02 -12.62
CA THR A 100 -22.07 -3.98 -13.62
C THR A 100 -23.56 -4.26 -13.39
N SER A 101 -24.22 -4.94 -14.33
CA SER A 101 -25.61 -5.40 -14.14
C SER A 101 -25.75 -6.43 -13.00
N ALA A 102 -24.65 -7.04 -12.55
CA ALA A 102 -24.63 -7.88 -11.35
C ALA A 102 -24.43 -7.06 -10.06
N GLY A 103 -24.17 -5.75 -10.15
CA GLY A 103 -23.84 -4.89 -9.02
C GLY A 103 -22.37 -4.99 -8.58
N GLU A 104 -21.46 -5.43 -9.46
CA GLU A 104 -20.03 -5.45 -9.14
C GLU A 104 -19.38 -4.10 -9.46
N VAL A 105 -18.42 -3.72 -8.61
CA VAL A 105 -17.52 -2.58 -8.79
C VAL A 105 -16.15 -3.12 -9.16
N GLU A 106 -15.72 -2.88 -10.40
CA GLU A 106 -14.44 -3.35 -10.94
C GLU A 106 -13.36 -2.29 -10.75
N MET A 107 -12.34 -2.60 -9.94
CA MET A 107 -11.24 -1.71 -9.62
C MET A 107 -9.89 -2.29 -10.03
N THR A 108 -8.95 -1.40 -10.32
CA THR A 108 -7.53 -1.72 -10.45
C THR A 108 -6.81 -1.17 -9.23
N LEU A 109 -6.23 -2.07 -8.44
CA LEU A 109 -5.31 -1.71 -7.38
C LEU A 109 -3.89 -1.79 -7.92
N HIS A 110 -3.19 -0.66 -7.87
CA HIS A 110 -1.75 -0.62 -8.07
C HIS A 110 -1.04 -0.87 -6.74
N GLN A 111 -0.33 -1.99 -6.62
CA GLN A 111 0.57 -2.26 -5.49
C GLN A 111 1.93 -1.62 -5.77
N ILE A 112 2.25 -0.54 -5.05
CA ILE A 112 3.53 0.18 -5.21
C ILE A 112 4.68 -0.66 -4.63
N ASN A 113 4.49 -1.20 -3.43
CA ASN A 113 5.49 -2.02 -2.75
C ASN A 113 4.86 -3.08 -1.83
N GLN A 114 5.69 -3.72 -1.01
CA GLN A 114 5.40 -5.03 -0.41
C GLN A 114 4.13 -5.08 0.44
N ASP A 115 3.82 -4.00 1.16
CA ASP A 115 2.68 -3.91 2.07
C ASP A 115 1.48 -3.12 1.51
N GLY A 116 1.48 -2.87 0.20
CA GLY A 116 0.30 -2.45 -0.57
C GLY A 116 -0.55 -3.63 -1.06
N ALA A 117 -0.29 -4.85 -0.60
CA ALA A 117 -0.95 -6.06 -1.05
C ALA A 117 -2.27 -6.31 -0.30
N GLY A 118 -2.96 -7.40 -0.65
CA GLY A 118 -4.19 -7.79 0.01
C GLY A 118 -4.02 -8.73 1.21
N PRO A 119 -5.12 -9.31 1.71
CA PRO A 119 -6.49 -9.10 1.22
C PRO A 119 -7.01 -7.69 1.56
N PHE A 120 -7.85 -7.15 0.68
CA PHE A 120 -8.63 -5.95 0.91
C PHE A 120 -10.03 -6.32 1.41
N THR A 121 -10.57 -5.48 2.28
CA THR A 121 -12.00 -5.42 2.59
C THR A 121 -12.58 -4.19 1.92
N CYS A 122 -13.84 -4.29 1.48
CA CYS A 122 -14.56 -3.19 0.86
C CYS A 122 -15.91 -2.98 1.55
N ASP A 123 -16.32 -1.73 1.67
CA ASP A 123 -17.62 -1.33 2.20
C ASP A 123 -18.15 -0.11 1.43
N VAL A 124 -19.46 0.12 1.48
CA VAL A 124 -20.14 1.15 0.69
C VAL A 124 -20.99 2.07 1.55
N ASN A 125 -20.86 3.36 1.30
CA ASN A 125 -21.73 4.41 1.82
C ASN A 125 -22.68 4.86 0.69
N MET A 126 -23.98 4.65 0.92
CA MET A 126 -25.02 4.85 -0.10
C MET A 126 -25.42 6.32 -0.28
N ASP A 127 -25.33 7.12 0.79
CA ASP A 127 -25.76 8.52 0.80
C ASP A 127 -24.65 9.51 0.42
N GLY A 128 -23.45 9.03 0.11
CA GLY A 128 -22.29 9.84 -0.28
C GLY A 128 -21.74 10.74 0.83
N THR A 129 -22.17 10.58 2.09
CA THR A 129 -21.68 11.38 3.23
C THR A 129 -20.41 10.81 3.85
N GLY A 130 -20.17 9.51 3.65
CA GLY A 130 -19.14 8.72 4.35
C GLY A 130 -19.37 8.56 5.86
N SER A 131 -20.59 8.75 6.34
CA SER A 131 -20.92 8.62 7.77
C SER A 131 -21.16 7.17 8.20
N SER A 132 -21.65 6.33 7.29
CA SER A 132 -21.95 4.91 7.55
C SER A 132 -21.62 4.05 6.36
N PHE A 133 -21.00 2.90 6.61
CA PHE A 133 -20.57 1.98 5.55
C PHE A 133 -21.17 0.60 5.77
N THR A 134 -21.71 0.03 4.68
CA THR A 134 -22.25 -1.33 4.63
C THR A 134 -21.22 -2.25 3.98
N PRO A 135 -20.88 -3.41 4.58
CA PRO A 135 -19.89 -4.32 4.00
C PRO A 135 -20.27 -4.79 2.59
N MET A 136 -19.26 -4.89 1.72
CA MET A 136 -19.36 -5.50 0.39
C MET A 136 -18.64 -6.85 0.37
N LYS A 137 -19.10 -7.77 -0.48
CA LYS A 137 -18.38 -9.03 -0.72
C LYS A 137 -17.30 -8.79 -1.75
N VAL A 138 -16.03 -8.99 -1.40
CA VAL A 138 -14.92 -8.96 -2.36
C VAL A 138 -14.89 -10.27 -3.14
N THR A 139 -15.23 -10.23 -4.44
CA THR A 139 -15.31 -11.41 -5.32
C THR A 139 -13.98 -11.72 -6.00
N THR A 140 -13.16 -10.69 -6.24
CA THR A 140 -11.76 -10.84 -6.67
C THR A 140 -10.89 -9.99 -5.76
N ASN A 141 -9.92 -10.60 -5.09
CA ASN A 141 -9.06 -9.91 -4.13
C ASN A 141 -7.61 -9.86 -4.61
N VAL A 142 -6.88 -8.86 -4.12
CA VAL A 142 -5.45 -8.71 -4.38
C VAL A 142 -4.69 -9.78 -3.60
N PRO A 143 -3.77 -10.54 -4.23
CA PRO A 143 -2.97 -11.54 -3.54
C PRO A 143 -2.12 -10.91 -2.44
N GLY A 144 -2.01 -11.60 -1.30
CA GLY A 144 -1.19 -11.17 -0.18
C GLY A 144 -1.61 -11.86 1.11
N PHE A 145 -0.83 -11.65 2.16
CA PHE A 145 -1.13 -12.12 3.51
C PHE A 145 -0.95 -10.95 4.48
N ALA A 146 -2.01 -10.59 5.20
CA ALA A 146 -2.01 -9.45 6.13
C ALA A 146 -1.53 -8.12 5.50
N GLY A 147 -1.86 -7.90 4.22
CA GLY A 147 -1.42 -6.73 3.46
C GLY A 147 -0.07 -6.88 2.77
N LEU A 148 0.62 -8.02 2.91
CA LEU A 148 1.99 -8.23 2.45
C LEU A 148 2.09 -9.15 1.23
N SER A 149 2.92 -8.80 0.25
CA SER A 149 3.35 -9.67 -0.85
C SER A 149 4.72 -9.25 -1.40
N LEU A 150 5.34 -10.10 -2.23
CA LEU A 150 6.62 -9.79 -2.88
C LEU A 150 6.50 -8.86 -4.11
N ALA A 151 5.28 -8.48 -4.50
CA ALA A 151 5.09 -7.64 -5.68
C ALA A 151 5.48 -6.17 -5.42
N THR A 152 5.84 -5.49 -6.52
CA THR A 152 6.17 -4.05 -6.54
C THR A 152 5.79 -3.48 -7.90
N ALA A 153 5.32 -2.23 -7.92
CA ALA A 153 4.88 -1.53 -9.14
C ALA A 153 4.01 -2.42 -10.04
N LYS A 154 2.97 -3.03 -9.47
CA LYS A 154 2.16 -4.03 -10.15
C LYS A 154 0.67 -3.81 -9.93
N ASP A 155 -0.09 -3.89 -11.01
CA ASP A 155 -1.54 -3.84 -10.97
C ASP A 155 -2.15 -5.21 -10.66
N PHE A 156 -3.22 -5.18 -9.87
CA PHE A 156 -4.06 -6.30 -9.55
C PHE A 156 -5.54 -5.91 -9.67
N PRO A 157 -6.39 -6.82 -10.16
CA PRO A 157 -7.83 -6.61 -10.11
C PRO A 157 -8.32 -6.69 -8.66
N LEU A 158 -9.25 -5.80 -8.32
CA LEU A 158 -10.01 -5.83 -7.08
C LEU A 158 -11.49 -5.63 -7.44
N VAL A 159 -12.34 -6.62 -7.14
CA VAL A 159 -13.76 -6.57 -7.49
C VAL A 159 -14.59 -6.76 -6.24
N ALA A 160 -15.53 -5.85 -6.01
CA ALA A 160 -16.43 -5.87 -4.86
C ALA A 160 -17.89 -5.82 -5.30
N GLN A 161 -18.70 -6.69 -4.72
CA GLN A 161 -20.13 -6.81 -4.97
C GLN A 161 -20.91 -5.89 -4.03
N MET A 162 -21.75 -5.04 -4.61
CA MET A 162 -22.70 -4.20 -3.87
C MET A 162 -23.67 -5.08 -3.06
N PRO A 163 -24.07 -4.66 -1.85
CA PRO A 163 -25.06 -5.38 -1.07
C PRO A 163 -26.43 -5.39 -1.77
N ALA A 164 -27.26 -6.37 -1.44
CA ALA A 164 -28.63 -6.42 -1.96
C ALA A 164 -29.43 -5.18 -1.55
N GLY A 165 -30.20 -4.64 -2.50
CA GLY A 165 -31.03 -3.45 -2.30
C GLY A 165 -30.23 -2.15 -2.26
N ALA A 166 -28.94 -2.19 -2.61
CA ALA A 166 -28.13 -0.98 -2.73
C ALA A 166 -28.76 0.05 -3.66
N SER A 167 -28.84 1.29 -3.21
CA SER A 167 -29.29 2.44 -3.98
C SER A 167 -28.39 3.61 -3.65
N CYS A 168 -27.77 4.19 -4.66
CA CYS A 168 -26.93 5.37 -4.51
C CYS A 168 -27.81 6.62 -4.48
N THR A 169 -27.64 7.45 -3.45
CA THR A 169 -28.41 8.69 -3.24
C THR A 169 -27.52 9.89 -2.93
N GLY A 170 -26.21 9.72 -2.99
CA GLY A 170 -25.23 10.75 -2.67
C GLY A 170 -24.83 11.62 -3.86
N GLY A 171 -24.01 12.62 -3.55
CA GLY A 171 -23.40 13.52 -4.54
C GLY A 171 -24.38 14.54 -5.15
N PRO A 172 -23.89 15.45 -5.99
CA PRO A 172 -24.71 16.51 -6.59
C PRO A 172 -25.83 15.99 -7.51
N GLY A 173 -25.65 14.80 -8.10
CA GLY A 173 -26.63 14.15 -8.96
C GLY A 173 -27.67 13.31 -8.21
N GLY A 174 -27.47 13.04 -6.92
CA GLY A 174 -28.33 12.16 -6.13
C GLY A 174 -28.26 10.69 -6.55
N ASP A 175 -27.17 10.28 -7.21
CA ASP A 175 -26.98 8.97 -7.83
C ASP A 175 -25.62 8.33 -7.47
N ALA A 176 -24.87 8.93 -6.54
CA ALA A 176 -23.51 8.51 -6.21
C ALA A 176 -23.43 7.71 -4.90
N CYS A 177 -22.69 6.61 -4.92
CA CYS A 177 -22.22 5.89 -3.74
C CYS A 177 -20.72 6.11 -3.57
N ILE A 178 -20.23 5.97 -2.35
CA ILE A 178 -18.80 5.90 -2.06
C ILE A 178 -18.46 4.47 -1.64
N VAL A 179 -17.62 3.79 -2.43
CA VAL A 179 -17.05 2.50 -2.07
C VAL A 179 -15.67 2.72 -1.50
N ARG A 180 -15.42 2.24 -0.29
CA ARG A 180 -14.13 2.31 0.38
C ARG A 180 -13.54 0.91 0.46
N CYS A 181 -12.34 0.75 -0.05
CA CYS A 181 -11.57 -0.49 0.08
C CYS A 181 -10.26 -0.22 0.81
N ARG A 182 -9.89 -1.11 1.72
CA ARG A 182 -8.67 -1.01 2.52
C ARG A 182 -8.08 -2.37 2.86
N ASN A 183 -6.76 -2.47 2.91
CA ASN A 183 -6.07 -3.68 3.38
C ASN A 183 -5.86 -3.65 4.91
N SER A 184 -5.24 -4.70 5.47
CA SER A 184 -4.94 -4.80 6.91
C SER A 184 -3.49 -4.46 7.26
N ALA A 185 -2.81 -3.63 6.45
CA ALA A 185 -1.40 -3.34 6.67
C ALA A 185 -1.17 -2.53 7.95
N LEU A 186 -0.18 -2.95 8.75
CA LEU A 186 0.19 -2.30 10.01
C LEU A 186 0.66 -0.85 9.84
N ALA A 187 1.38 -0.60 8.75
CA ALA A 187 1.85 0.74 8.39
C ALA A 187 0.69 1.70 8.09
N GLY A 188 -0.54 1.20 7.97
CA GLY A 188 -1.76 1.93 7.72
C GLY A 188 -2.62 1.13 6.75
N PRO A 189 -3.93 0.96 6.98
CA PRO A 189 -4.79 0.41 5.95
C PRO A 189 -4.70 1.28 4.69
N PHE A 190 -4.13 0.74 3.62
CA PHE A 190 -3.98 1.40 2.33
C PHE A 190 -5.13 1.00 1.42
N GLY A 191 -5.44 1.85 0.44
CA GLY A 191 -6.49 1.62 -0.54
C GLY A 191 -7.06 2.93 -1.06
N GLY A 192 -8.38 3.10 -0.94
CA GLY A 192 -9.03 4.33 -1.36
C GLY A 192 -10.55 4.28 -1.26
N CYS A 193 -11.15 5.47 -1.31
CA CYS A 193 -12.57 5.63 -1.64
C CYS A 193 -12.73 5.90 -3.13
N VAL A 194 -13.73 5.31 -3.75
CA VAL A 194 -14.12 5.56 -5.14
C VAL A 194 -15.58 5.96 -5.18
N ALA A 195 -15.92 6.91 -6.05
CA ALA A 195 -17.31 7.26 -6.33
C ALA A 195 -17.83 6.42 -7.49
N VAL A 196 -19.01 5.84 -7.34
CA VAL A 196 -19.67 5.02 -8.36
C VAL A 196 -21.15 5.34 -8.43
N THR A 197 -21.78 5.01 -9.55
CA THR A 197 -23.25 5.00 -9.69
C THR A 197 -23.76 3.58 -9.94
N MET A 198 -25.07 3.37 -9.83
CA MET A 198 -25.68 2.08 -10.12
C MET A 198 -25.77 1.86 -11.63
N GLY A 199 -25.34 0.69 -12.12
CA GLY A 199 -25.57 0.27 -13.50
C GLY A 199 -27.03 -0.13 -13.75
N ASP A 200 -27.44 -0.01 -15.01
CA ASP A 200 -28.78 -0.42 -15.43
C ASP A 200 -29.03 -1.90 -15.12
N GLY A 201 -30.16 -2.20 -14.47
CA GLY A 201 -30.57 -3.56 -14.15
C GLY A 201 -29.74 -4.23 -13.05
N ALA A 202 -28.96 -3.49 -12.26
CA ALA A 202 -28.26 -3.98 -11.07
C ALA A 202 -29.25 -4.47 -10.00
N ALA A 203 -29.81 -5.66 -10.20
CA ALA A 203 -30.66 -6.33 -9.23
C ALA A 203 -29.76 -6.96 -8.15
N ALA A 204 -29.58 -6.24 -7.04
CA ALA A 204 -29.45 -6.73 -5.68
C ALA A 204 -29.07 -8.23 -5.50
N GLY A 205 -27.91 -8.66 -6.02
CA GLY A 205 -27.43 -10.04 -5.97
C GLY A 205 -26.88 -10.40 -4.59
N GLY A 206 -27.74 -10.43 -3.57
CA GLY A 206 -27.37 -10.83 -2.23
C GLY A 206 -27.29 -12.33 -2.09
N ASN A 207 -26.07 -12.88 -2.01
CA ASN A 207 -25.84 -14.04 -1.16
C ASN A 207 -24.90 -13.62 -0.04
N ALA A 208 -25.51 -13.17 1.06
CA ALA A 208 -24.80 -12.80 2.29
C ALA A 208 -24.17 -14.06 2.88
N THR A 209 -22.85 -14.15 2.80
CA THR A 209 -22.06 -14.93 3.75
C THR A 209 -21.05 -13.97 4.33
N ALA A 210 -21.25 -13.63 5.61
CA ALA A 210 -20.35 -12.76 6.35
C ALA A 210 -18.94 -13.34 6.30
N ALA A 211 -17.99 -12.58 5.76
CA ALA A 211 -16.57 -12.89 5.90
C ALA A 211 -16.12 -12.46 7.29
N THR A 212 -16.01 -13.41 8.20
CA THR A 212 -15.26 -13.27 9.45
C THR A 212 -13.78 -13.52 9.17
N GLY A 213 -12.91 -12.62 9.65
CA GLY A 213 -11.49 -12.92 9.85
C GLY A 213 -10.48 -12.01 9.15
N GLY A 214 -10.37 -10.76 9.60
CA GLY A 214 -9.10 -10.04 9.61
C GLY A 214 -8.63 -9.97 11.06
N ALA A 215 -7.44 -10.48 11.38
CA ALA A 215 -6.91 -10.43 12.74
C ALA A 215 -6.73 -8.97 13.18
N ASP A 216 -7.45 -8.57 14.22
CA ASP A 216 -7.26 -7.28 14.89
C ASP A 216 -5.81 -7.19 15.38
N VAL A 217 -5.03 -6.28 14.79
CA VAL A 217 -3.69 -5.96 15.30
C VAL A 217 -3.83 -4.80 16.28
N SER A 218 -3.26 -4.96 17.47
CA SER A 218 -3.49 -4.04 18.59
C SER A 218 -3.04 -2.60 18.29
N ASP A 219 -3.81 -1.63 18.81
CA ASP A 219 -3.57 -0.19 18.69
C ASP A 219 -2.14 0.23 19.06
N GLU A 220 -1.48 -0.52 19.95
CA GLU A 220 -0.12 -0.23 20.40
C GLU A 220 0.97 -0.59 19.38
N ALA A 221 0.80 -1.68 18.62
CA ALA A 221 1.71 -2.04 17.53
C ALA A 221 1.59 -1.01 16.38
N VAL A 222 0.37 -0.54 16.17
CA VAL A 222 -0.06 0.39 15.14
C VAL A 222 0.41 1.83 15.47
N ALA A 223 0.55 2.20 16.75
CA ALA A 223 1.18 3.45 17.20
C ALA A 223 2.71 3.47 17.07
N LYS A 224 3.37 2.34 17.30
CA LYS A 224 4.84 2.24 17.17
C LYS A 224 5.31 2.31 15.72
N ALA A 225 4.54 1.75 14.76
CA ALA A 225 4.84 1.86 13.33
C ALA A 225 4.76 3.30 12.81
N GLU A 226 3.82 4.12 13.34
CA GLU A 226 3.66 5.53 12.95
C GLU A 226 4.78 6.43 13.45
N ALA A 227 5.24 6.24 14.69
CA ALA A 227 6.34 7.02 15.25
C ALA A 227 7.65 6.81 14.45
N ALA A 228 7.84 5.60 13.90
CA ALA A 228 8.97 5.31 13.02
C ALA A 228 8.84 5.97 11.64
N GLU A 229 7.62 6.26 11.15
CA GLU A 229 7.42 6.96 9.88
C GLU A 229 7.82 8.43 9.97
N ALA A 230 7.40 9.13 11.03
CA ALA A 230 7.73 10.53 11.27
C ALA A 230 9.24 10.77 11.52
N ALA A 231 9.96 9.79 12.09
CA ALA A 231 11.38 9.91 12.41
C ALA A 231 12.32 9.68 11.21
N ALA A 232 11.85 9.05 10.13
CA ALA A 232 12.66 8.73 8.95
C ALA A 232 12.51 9.76 7.80
N GLU A 233 12.03 10.97 8.10
CA GLU A 233 11.99 12.10 7.17
C GLU A 233 13.17 13.09 7.34
N ASP A 234 13.98 12.95 8.38
CA ASP A 234 15.10 13.87 8.66
C ASP A 234 16.44 13.45 8.03
N ASP A 235 16.57 12.23 7.49
CA ASP A 235 17.85 11.75 6.97
C ASP A 235 17.73 11.18 5.55
N THR A 236 17.81 12.08 4.56
CA THR A 236 18.17 11.71 3.19
C THR A 236 19.42 12.46 2.76
N SER A 237 20.56 12.09 3.36
CA SER A 237 21.85 12.26 2.70
C SER A 237 22.56 10.91 2.55
N SER A 238 22.68 10.51 1.28
CA SER A 238 23.80 9.72 0.73
C SER A 238 24.08 8.28 1.23
N ALA A 239 24.16 7.42 0.22
CA ALA A 239 25.03 6.26 0.08
C ALA A 239 24.57 4.91 0.65
N GLY A 240 24.62 3.91 -0.25
CA GLY A 240 24.53 2.51 0.12
C GLY A 240 25.69 2.06 1.01
N GLY A 241 25.34 1.26 2.00
CA GLY A 241 26.21 0.41 2.81
C GLY A 241 25.27 -0.52 3.55
N GLY A 242 25.30 -1.84 3.37
CA GLY A 242 26.48 -2.70 3.46
C GLY A 242 26.38 -3.45 4.78
N LEU A 243 25.90 -4.70 4.71
CA LEU A 243 25.76 -5.66 5.81
C LEU A 243 27.13 -6.12 6.37
N GLY A 244 28.04 -5.19 6.68
CA GLY A 244 29.43 -5.46 7.01
C GLY A 244 29.86 -5.14 8.44
N GLY A 245 28.97 -4.64 9.31
CA GLY A 245 29.38 -4.08 10.61
C GLY A 245 29.12 -4.94 11.86
N LEU A 246 28.55 -6.14 11.74
CA LEU A 246 28.04 -6.90 12.90
C LEU A 246 28.91 -8.09 13.35
N PHE A 247 30.07 -8.33 12.73
CA PHE A 247 30.92 -9.49 13.03
C PHE A 247 32.24 -9.19 13.76
N GLU A 248 32.40 -8.02 14.37
CA GLU A 248 33.66 -7.64 15.04
C GLU A 248 33.54 -7.42 16.56
N LYS A 249 32.50 -7.97 17.21
CA LYS A 249 32.35 -7.82 18.67
C LYS A 249 31.94 -9.05 19.49
N PHE A 250 31.96 -10.26 18.92
CA PHE A 250 31.86 -11.49 19.70
C PHE A 250 32.66 -12.62 19.04
N GLY A 251 33.80 -13.00 19.62
CA GLY A 251 34.64 -14.07 19.07
C GLY A 251 35.82 -14.46 19.95
N GLY A 252 35.56 -14.84 21.19
CA GLY A 252 36.53 -15.50 22.06
C GLY A 252 36.63 -17.00 21.76
N ALA A 253 37.85 -17.45 21.49
CA ALA A 253 38.43 -18.80 21.45
C ALA A 253 37.57 -20.05 21.76
N GLY A 254 37.60 -21.03 20.84
CA GLY A 254 37.23 -22.42 21.08
C GLY A 254 37.57 -23.31 19.88
N LYS A 255 38.27 -24.43 20.12
CA LYS A 255 39.06 -25.24 19.17
C LYS A 255 38.29 -26.38 18.46
N ASN A 256 38.82 -26.72 17.28
CA ASN A 256 38.94 -28.05 16.62
C ASN A 256 37.82 -28.64 15.73
N GLY A 257 38.15 -28.74 14.43
CA GLY A 257 37.96 -29.88 13.52
C GLY A 257 36.62 -29.95 12.77
N GLY A 258 36.52 -30.03 11.44
CA GLY A 258 37.50 -30.12 10.34
C GLY A 258 36.77 -30.43 9.03
N LEU A 259 37.39 -30.05 7.90
CA LEU A 259 37.11 -30.43 6.49
C LEU A 259 35.77 -29.94 5.88
N ALA A 260 35.65 -29.45 4.64
CA ALA A 260 36.55 -28.99 3.57
C ALA A 260 35.62 -28.58 2.40
N GLY A 261 35.97 -27.51 1.67
CA GLY A 261 35.45 -27.17 0.32
C GLY A 261 34.00 -26.64 0.32
N ILE A 262 33.68 -25.47 -0.20
CA ILE A 262 33.91 -24.96 -1.55
C ILE A 262 33.48 -23.49 -1.45
N PHE A 263 34.36 -22.52 -1.69
CA PHE A 263 34.05 -21.20 -2.27
C PHE A 263 35.37 -20.41 -2.34
N GLY A 264 35.95 -20.39 -3.55
CA GLY A 264 37.11 -19.58 -3.87
C GLY A 264 36.79 -18.10 -3.68
N GLY A 265 37.68 -17.40 -2.98
CA GLY A 265 37.57 -15.97 -2.74
C GLY A 265 37.75 -15.14 -4.00
N LEU A 266 36.96 -14.06 -4.12
CA LEU A 266 37.32 -12.90 -4.93
C LEU A 266 37.57 -11.71 -4.00
N GLY A 267 38.85 -11.38 -3.89
CA GLY A 267 39.35 -10.27 -3.10
C GLY A 267 39.09 -8.89 -3.72
N ASN A 268 39.24 -7.91 -2.83
CA ASN A 268 39.29 -6.46 -3.05
C ASN A 268 39.75 -6.03 -4.44
N ARG A 269 38.88 -5.30 -5.15
CA ARG A 269 39.21 -4.57 -6.39
C ARG A 269 40.17 -3.42 -6.09
N ARG A 270 41.48 -3.67 -6.22
CA ARG A 270 42.47 -2.61 -6.47
C ARG A 270 42.26 -2.07 -7.89
N LYS A 271 42.09 -0.75 -8.00
CA LYS A 271 42.00 -0.01 -9.27
C LYS A 271 43.20 -0.37 -10.16
N ARG A 272 42.94 -0.89 -11.37
CA ARG A 272 43.96 -1.25 -12.35
C ARG A 272 43.87 -0.29 -13.53
N VAL A 273 44.95 0.43 -13.80
CA VAL A 273 45.10 1.31 -14.97
C VAL A 273 45.25 0.44 -16.22
N LEU A 274 44.42 0.68 -17.24
CA LEU A 274 44.55 0.06 -18.56
C LEU A 274 45.76 0.65 -19.29
N LYS A 275 46.86 -0.09 -19.35
CA LYS A 275 47.90 0.11 -20.38
C LYS A 275 47.56 -0.80 -21.56
N SER A 276 46.81 -0.28 -22.52
CA SER A 276 46.61 -0.92 -23.82
C SER A 276 47.03 0.06 -24.92
N ARG A 277 48.03 -0.34 -25.72
CA ARG A 277 48.33 0.29 -27.01
C ARG A 277 47.19 -0.15 -27.93
N ILE A 278 46.27 0.76 -28.24
CA ILE A 278 45.30 0.82 -29.36
C ILE A 278 44.12 1.63 -28.82
N VAL A 279 44.32 2.93 -28.62
CA VAL A 279 43.23 3.92 -28.50
C VAL A 279 43.76 5.24 -29.09
N PRO A 280 43.04 5.89 -30.03
CA PRO A 280 43.42 7.19 -30.56
C PRO A 280 43.47 8.25 -29.44
N ARG A 281 44.38 9.22 -29.59
CA ARG A 281 44.86 10.16 -28.55
C ARG A 281 43.79 11.04 -27.87
N GLU A 282 42.56 11.02 -28.34
CA GLU A 282 41.48 11.92 -27.87
C GLU A 282 40.65 11.34 -26.71
N LEU A 283 40.84 10.07 -26.34
CA LEU A 283 40.09 9.40 -25.26
C LEU A 283 40.94 9.00 -24.04
N ALA A 284 42.21 9.43 -23.97
CA ALA A 284 43.03 9.21 -22.79
C ALA A 284 42.58 10.16 -21.64
N GLY A 285 41.91 9.63 -20.61
CA GLY A 285 41.64 10.35 -19.36
C GLY A 285 40.18 10.52 -18.93
N ARG A 286 39.19 9.96 -19.64
CA ARG A 286 37.80 9.88 -19.14
C ARG A 286 37.55 8.59 -18.37
N TRP A 287 36.88 8.71 -17.23
CA TRP A 287 36.40 7.59 -16.42
C TRP A 287 35.04 7.12 -16.96
N ILE A 288 34.84 5.81 -17.01
CA ILE A 288 33.51 5.18 -17.02
C ILE A 288 33.38 4.47 -15.67
#